data_AF-A0AA35VVH3-F1
#
_entry.id   AF-A0AA35VVH3-F1
#
_cell.length_a   1.000
_cell.length_b   1.000
_cell.length_c   1.000
_cell.angle_alpha   90.00
_cell.angle_beta   90.00
_cell.angle_gamma   90.00
#
_symmetry.space_group_name_H-M   'P 1'
#
loop_
_entity.id
_entity.type
_entity.pdbx_description
1 polymer ?
#
loop_
_entity_poly.entity_id
_entity_poly.type
_entity_poly.pdbx_seq_one_letter_code
_entity_poly.pdbx_strand_id
1 'polypeptide(L)'
;MSTLLSNHTSSKTDLKGLTLILVDVIKDKGYETIEKIKSLNESKPGWYDPLYECYVNYNAVVKEDIPEAIKGVNEGQPQISKGDMMDISIKSQACDESFMRRSMSLPLATLNTLIHNLAYLTANFIELL
;
A
#
# COMPACT_ATOMS: atom_id res chain seq x y z
N MET A 1 -1.43 40.00 6.65
CA MET A 1 -1.93 38.82 5.93
C MET A 1 -1.23 38.75 4.58
N SER A 2 0.03 38.33 4.54
CA SER A 2 0.78 38.20 3.29
C SER A 2 2.05 37.40 3.56
N THR A 3 2.02 36.09 3.32
CA THR A 3 3.23 35.25 3.13
C THR A 3 2.96 33.83 2.67
N LEU A 4 1.73 33.31 2.73
CA LEU A 4 1.44 31.91 2.36
C LEU A 4 1.07 31.70 0.88
N LEU A 5 0.80 32.77 0.12
CA LEU A 5 0.35 32.67 -1.27
C LEU A 5 1.47 32.74 -2.32
N SER A 6 2.72 32.97 -1.90
CA SER A 6 3.81 33.29 -2.82
C SER A 6 4.41 32.06 -3.53
N ASN A 7 4.08 30.83 -3.09
CA ASN A 7 4.72 29.60 -3.59
C ASN A 7 3.81 28.35 -3.59
N HIS A 8 2.50 28.49 -3.81
CA HIS A 8 1.57 27.35 -3.83
C HIS A 8 1.96 26.23 -4.81
N THR A 9 2.68 26.56 -5.88
CA THR A 9 3.20 25.59 -6.85
C THR A 9 4.39 24.80 -6.30
N SER A 10 5.30 25.43 -5.55
CA SER A 10 6.42 24.73 -4.89
C SER A 10 5.89 23.73 -3.86
N SER A 11 4.99 24.17 -2.98
CA SER A 11 4.45 23.30 -1.92
C SER A 11 3.66 22.11 -2.46
N LYS A 12 2.91 22.28 -3.56
CA LYS A 12 2.20 21.19 -4.23
C LYS A 12 3.17 20.24 -4.97
N THR A 13 4.24 20.77 -5.56
CA THR A 13 5.27 19.96 -6.22
C THR A 13 6.03 19.12 -5.19
N ASP A 14 6.36 19.71 -4.03
CA ASP A 14 6.99 19.01 -2.92
C ASP A 14 6.09 17.90 -2.37
N LEU A 15 4.79 18.17 -2.23
CA LEU A 15 3.82 17.17 -1.80
C LEU A 15 3.65 16.03 -2.82
N LYS A 16 3.58 16.34 -4.12
CA LYS A 16 3.53 15.30 -5.18
C LYS A 16 4.76 14.40 -5.12
N GLY A 17 5.95 14.99 -4.98
CA GLY A 17 7.20 14.24 -4.85
C GLY A 17 7.19 13.32 -3.62
N LEU A 18 6.77 13.84 -2.46
CA LEU A 18 6.65 13.06 -1.23
C LEU A 18 5.63 11.92 -1.35
N THR A 19 4.48 12.18 -1.98
CA THR A 19 3.47 11.15 -2.27
C THR A 19 4.06 10.02 -3.11
N LEU A 20 4.77 10.33 -4.19
CA LEU A 20 5.39 9.30 -5.04
C LEU A 20 6.45 8.48 -4.29
N ILE A 21 7.25 9.13 -3.42
CA ILE A 21 8.21 8.43 -2.56
C ILE A 21 7.49 7.44 -1.62
N LEU A 22 6.38 7.85 -1.00
CA LEU A 22 5.61 6.95 -0.14
C LEU A 22 5.03 5.76 -0.93
N VAL A 23 4.53 6.00 -2.15
CA VAL A 23 4.05 4.93 -3.03
C VAL A 23 5.17 3.95 -3.39
N ASP A 24 6.38 4.44 -3.67
CA ASP A 24 7.55 3.57 -3.93
C ASP A 24 7.97 2.77 -2.68
N VAL A 25 7.90 3.35 -1.48
CA VAL A 25 8.15 2.61 -0.24
C VAL A 25 7.12 1.49 -0.05
N ILE A 26 5.84 1.77 -0.29
CA ILE A 26 4.76 0.78 -0.23
C ILE A 26 5.02 -0.35 -1.24
N LYS A 27 5.48 -0.01 -2.45
CA LYS A 27 5.85 -0.98 -3.49
C LYS A 27 6.96 -1.92 -3.05
N ASP A 28 8.04 -1.38 -2.51
CA ASP A 28 9.17 -2.19 -2.04
C ASP A 28 8.72 -3.14 -0.92
N LYS A 29 7.89 -2.64 0.01
CA LYS A 29 7.31 -3.46 1.08
C LYS A 29 6.30 -4.49 0.58
N GLY A 30 5.56 -4.20 -0.48
CA GLY A 30 4.70 -5.16 -1.16
C GLY A 30 5.50 -6.33 -1.74
N TYR A 31 6.59 -6.04 -2.46
CA TYR A 31 7.49 -7.08 -2.98
C TYR A 31 8.19 -7.88 -1.87
N GLU A 32 8.67 -7.21 -0.81
CA GLU A 32 9.22 -7.88 0.37
C GLU A 32 8.21 -8.85 0.99
N THR A 33 6.95 -8.45 1.08
CA THR A 33 5.88 -9.29 1.63
C THR A 33 5.59 -10.49 0.73
N ILE A 34 5.59 -10.33 -0.60
CA ILE A 34 5.45 -11.45 -1.55
C ILE A 34 6.58 -12.48 -1.36
N GLU A 35 7.82 -12.04 -1.24
CA GLU A 35 8.95 -12.95 -1.02
C GLU A 35 8.84 -13.67 0.33
N LYS A 36 8.38 -12.96 1.37
CA LYS A 36 8.12 -13.57 2.68
C LYS A 36 7.02 -14.63 2.60
N ILE A 37 5.94 -14.37 1.86
CA ILE A 37 4.85 -15.32 1.64
C ILE A 37 5.37 -16.60 0.96
N LYS A 38 6.18 -16.46 -0.10
CA LYS A 38 6.79 -17.62 -0.79
C LYS A 38 7.63 -18.46 0.17
N SER A 39 8.51 -17.84 0.94
CA SER A 39 9.34 -18.52 1.95
C SER A 39 8.51 -19.22 3.04
N LEU A 40 7.42 -18.61 3.49
CA LEU A 40 6.51 -19.23 4.45
C LEU A 40 5.78 -20.43 3.83
N ASN A 41 5.40 -20.36 2.56
CA ASN A 41 4.69 -21.43 1.87
C ASN A 41 5.57 -22.69 1.73
N GLU A 42 6.87 -22.50 1.46
CA GLU A 42 7.85 -23.60 1.41
C GLU A 42 8.08 -24.24 2.78
N SER A 43 8.16 -23.42 3.85
CA SER A 43 8.51 -23.89 5.20
C SER A 43 7.31 -24.34 6.03
N LYS A 44 6.09 -23.95 5.67
CA LYS A 44 4.84 -24.25 6.38
C LYS A 44 3.74 -24.66 5.39
N PRO A 45 3.77 -25.88 4.82
CA PRO A 45 2.76 -26.33 3.87
C PRO A 45 1.31 -26.27 4.39
N GLY A 46 1.10 -26.45 5.70
CA GLY A 46 -0.22 -26.32 6.33
C GLY A 46 -0.75 -24.88 6.39
N TRP A 47 0.02 -23.89 5.93
CA TRP A 47 -0.37 -22.48 5.84
C TRP A 47 -0.73 -22.07 4.40
N TYR A 48 -0.81 -23.02 3.47
CA TYR A 48 -1.05 -22.74 2.06
C TYR A 48 -2.24 -21.83 1.81
N ASP A 49 -3.42 -22.16 2.34
CA ASP A 49 -4.65 -21.39 2.07
C ASP A 49 -4.56 -19.91 2.47
N PRO A 50 -4.23 -19.53 3.73
CA PRO A 50 -4.09 -18.12 4.08
C PRO A 50 -2.92 -17.44 3.36
N LEU A 51 -1.81 -18.15 3.11
CA LEU A 51 -0.69 -17.58 2.36
C LEU A 51 -1.05 -17.31 0.90
N TYR A 52 -1.86 -18.17 0.27
CA TYR A 52 -2.36 -17.96 -1.07
C TYR A 52 -3.30 -16.75 -1.15
N GLU A 53 -4.22 -16.60 -0.19
CA GLU A 53 -5.07 -15.40 -0.09
C GLU A 53 -4.24 -14.12 0.08
N CYS A 54 -3.21 -14.14 0.95
CA CYS A 54 -2.26 -13.04 1.07
C CYS A 54 -1.51 -12.77 -0.24
N TYR A 55 -1.05 -13.81 -0.94
CA TYR A 55 -0.33 -13.66 -2.20
C TYR A 55 -1.18 -12.98 -3.27
N VAL A 56 -2.44 -13.37 -3.42
CA VAL A 56 -3.38 -12.75 -4.38
C VAL A 56 -3.53 -11.26 -4.08
N ASN A 57 -3.78 -10.90 -2.82
CA ASN A 57 -3.90 -9.51 -2.41
C ASN A 57 -2.63 -8.70 -2.70
N TYR A 58 -1.46 -9.19 -2.29
CA TYR A 58 -0.20 -8.47 -2.51
C TYR A 58 0.25 -8.44 -3.97
N ASN A 59 -0.09 -9.46 -4.76
CA ASN A 59 0.15 -9.42 -6.20
C ASN A 59 -0.69 -8.33 -6.86
N ALA A 60 -1.97 -8.17 -6.48
CA ALA A 60 -2.80 -7.05 -6.94
C ALA A 60 -2.20 -5.71 -6.52
N VAL A 61 -1.78 -5.56 -5.25
CA VAL A 61 -1.10 -4.35 -4.75
C VAL A 61 0.06 -3.92 -5.66
N VAL A 62 0.99 -4.81 -5.98
CA VAL A 62 2.20 -4.45 -6.73
C VAL A 62 2.01 -4.39 -8.25
N LYS A 63 0.99 -5.06 -8.80
CA LYS A 63 0.75 -5.14 -10.24
C LYS A 63 -0.34 -4.20 -10.75
N GLU A 64 -1.27 -3.80 -9.90
CA GLU A 64 -2.46 -3.03 -10.27
C GLU A 64 -2.49 -1.72 -9.48
N ASP A 65 -2.70 -1.79 -8.16
CA ASP A 65 -2.99 -0.60 -7.34
C ASP A 65 -1.84 0.43 -7.34
N ILE A 66 -0.58 -0.03 -7.19
CA ILE A 66 0.58 0.88 -7.21
C ILE A 66 0.76 1.56 -8.56
N PRO A 67 0.80 0.83 -9.70
CA PRO A 67 0.84 1.47 -11.02
C PRO A 67 -0.29 2.47 -11.27
N GLU A 68 -1.52 2.14 -10.88
CA GLU A 68 -2.69 3.03 -11.06
C GLU A 68 -2.59 4.28 -10.18
N ALA A 69 -2.16 4.13 -8.92
CA ALA A 69 -1.95 5.27 -8.04
C ALA A 69 -0.84 6.22 -8.54
N ILE A 70 0.27 5.67 -9.01
CA ILE A 70 1.37 6.47 -9.60
C ILE A 70 0.86 7.23 -10.83
N LYS A 71 0.08 6.56 -11.69
CA LYS A 71 -0.52 7.17 -12.87
C LYS A 71 -1.46 8.30 -12.48
N GLY A 72 -2.37 8.06 -11.54
CA GLY A 72 -3.33 9.07 -11.09
C GLY A 72 -2.65 10.28 -10.45
N VAL A 73 -1.60 10.09 -9.65
CA VAL A 73 -0.80 11.20 -9.08
C VAL A 73 -0.12 12.00 -10.19
N ASN A 74 0.36 11.33 -11.24
CA ASN A 74 1.03 11.99 -12.35
C ASN A 74 0.10 12.72 -13.30
N GLU A 75 -1.08 12.17 -13.56
CA GLU A 75 -2.09 12.71 -14.47
C GLU A 75 -3.05 13.70 -13.80
N GLY A 76 -2.88 13.98 -12.50
CA GLY A 76 -3.74 14.91 -11.76
C GLY A 76 -5.14 14.35 -11.49
N GLN A 77 -5.23 13.04 -11.23
CA GLN A 77 -6.44 12.29 -10.90
C GLN A 77 -6.36 11.78 -9.45
N PRO A 78 -6.47 12.67 -8.45
CA PRO A 78 -6.25 12.31 -7.04
C PRO A 78 -7.32 11.35 -6.51
N GLN A 79 -8.55 11.36 -7.02
CA GLN A 79 -9.59 10.44 -6.56
C GLN A 79 -9.29 8.98 -6.90
N ILE A 80 -8.72 8.73 -8.09
CA ILE A 80 -8.29 7.38 -8.48
C ILE A 80 -7.17 6.92 -7.56
N SER A 81 -6.10 7.72 -7.48
CA SER A 81 -4.94 7.38 -6.65
C SER A 81 -5.27 7.20 -5.17
N LYS A 82 -6.21 7.99 -4.64
CA LYS A 82 -6.71 7.84 -3.27
C LYS A 82 -7.47 6.52 -3.11
N GLY A 83 -8.32 6.18 -4.09
CA GLY A 83 -9.02 4.90 -4.13
C GLY A 83 -8.05 3.72 -4.07
N ASP A 84 -7.01 3.73 -4.92
CA ASP A 84 -6.01 2.67 -4.99
C ASP A 84 -5.22 2.55 -3.67
N MET A 85 -4.82 3.67 -3.06
CA MET A 85 -4.16 3.64 -1.74
C MET A 85 -5.08 3.11 -0.63
N MET A 86 -6.38 3.41 -0.67
CA MET A 86 -7.33 2.83 0.27
C MET A 86 -7.52 1.33 0.03
N ASP A 87 -7.48 0.87 -1.22
CA ASP A 87 -7.57 -0.54 -1.54
C ASP A 87 -6.34 -1.33 -1.08
N ILE A 88 -5.12 -0.78 -1.25
CA ILE A 88 -3.90 -1.36 -0.67
C ILE A 88 -4.02 -1.50 0.84
N SER A 89 -4.54 -0.47 1.51
CA SER A 89 -4.78 -0.47 2.94
C SER A 89 -5.71 -1.63 3.36
N ILE A 90 -6.81 -1.85 2.62
CA ILE A 90 -7.75 -2.95 2.85
C ILE A 90 -7.11 -4.32 2.55
N LYS A 91 -6.45 -4.47 1.41
CA LYS A 91 -5.79 -5.72 0.97
C LYS A 91 -4.71 -6.18 1.94
N SER A 92 -3.96 -5.26 2.54
CA SER A 92 -2.96 -5.59 3.58
C SER A 92 -3.61 -6.16 4.85
N GLN A 93 -4.76 -5.62 5.28
CA GLN A 93 -5.51 -6.15 6.42
C GLN A 93 -6.19 -7.48 6.10
N ALA A 94 -6.71 -7.64 4.88
CA ALA A 94 -7.32 -8.88 4.41
C ALA A 94 -6.34 -10.07 4.49
N CYS A 95 -5.04 -9.82 4.34
CA CYS A 95 -4.02 -10.84 4.59
C CYS A 95 -4.03 -11.33 6.06
N ASP A 96 -4.04 -10.43 7.05
CA ASP A 96 -4.15 -10.85 8.47
C ASP A 96 -5.48 -11.57 8.74
N GLU A 97 -6.59 -11.07 8.18
CA GLU A 97 -7.90 -11.69 8.33
C GLU A 97 -7.95 -13.13 7.81
N SER A 98 -7.17 -13.46 6.76
CA SER A 98 -7.09 -14.82 6.21
C SER A 98 -6.57 -15.84 7.23
N PHE A 99 -5.64 -15.42 8.09
CA PHE A 99 -5.10 -16.21 9.20
C PHE A 99 -6.03 -16.18 10.42
N MET A 100 -6.60 -15.02 10.75
CA MET A 100 -7.52 -14.86 11.90
C MET A 100 -8.77 -15.73 11.75
N ARG A 101 -9.38 -15.78 10.56
CA ARG A 101 -10.56 -16.62 10.28
C ARG A 101 -10.30 -18.12 10.47
N ARG A 102 -9.01 -18.51 10.49
CA ARG A 102 -8.55 -19.89 10.70
C ARG A 102 -7.95 -20.12 12.09
N SER A 103 -8.00 -19.11 12.97
CA SER A 103 -7.40 -19.13 14.31
C SER A 103 -5.90 -19.43 14.29
N MET A 104 -5.19 -18.92 13.28
CA MET A 104 -3.75 -19.14 13.07
C MET A 104 -2.92 -17.95 13.56
N SER A 105 -1.62 -18.19 13.81
CA SER A 105 -0.66 -17.12 14.07
C SER A 105 -0.55 -16.17 12.87
N LEU A 106 -0.23 -14.90 13.12
CA LEU A 106 -0.12 -13.85 12.10
C LEU A 106 1.36 -13.57 11.75
N PRO A 107 1.98 -14.33 10.83
CA PRO A 107 3.42 -14.21 10.55
C PRO A 107 3.80 -12.92 9.80
N LEU A 108 2.81 -12.19 9.28
CA LEU A 108 3.00 -11.00 8.44
C LEU A 108 2.46 -9.71 9.08
N ALA A 109 1.90 -9.77 10.29
CA ALA A 109 1.18 -8.66 10.93
C ALA A 109 1.98 -7.34 10.96
N THR A 110 3.29 -7.41 11.21
CA THR A 110 4.14 -6.21 11.22
C THR A 110 4.24 -5.56 9.85
N LEU A 111 4.41 -6.35 8.78
CA LEU A 111 4.48 -5.84 7.40
C LEU A 111 3.09 -5.35 6.94
N ASN A 112 2.05 -6.12 7.22
CA ASN A 112 0.67 -5.77 6.91
C ASN A 112 0.27 -4.43 7.56
N THR A 113 0.57 -4.26 8.86
CA THR A 113 0.30 -3.02 9.60
C THR A 113 1.10 -1.84 9.04
N LEU A 114 2.38 -2.05 8.69
CA LEU A 114 3.21 -1.00 8.10
C LEU A 114 2.62 -0.52 6.77
N ILE A 115 2.28 -1.45 5.87
CA ILE A 115 1.73 -1.13 4.55
C ILE A 115 0.36 -0.48 4.69
N HIS A 116 -0.51 -0.99 5.56
CA HIS A 116 -1.80 -0.37 5.90
C HIS A 116 -1.65 1.11 6.28
N ASN A 117 -0.77 1.39 7.26
CA ASN A 117 -0.56 2.74 7.78
C ASN A 117 0.03 3.67 6.72
N LEU A 118 1.02 3.20 5.95
CA LEU A 118 1.62 3.99 4.88
C LEU A 118 0.62 4.28 3.76
N ALA A 119 -0.17 3.30 3.35
CA ALA A 119 -1.18 3.47 2.30
C ALA A 119 -2.27 4.45 2.75
N TYR A 120 -2.76 4.32 3.98
CA TYR A 120 -3.71 5.28 4.56
C TYR A 120 -3.14 6.70 4.65
N LEU A 121 -1.89 6.85 5.13
CA LEU A 121 -1.21 8.15 5.17
C LEU A 121 -1.09 8.76 3.76
N THR A 122 -0.69 7.94 2.79
CA THR A 122 -0.52 8.36 1.39
C THR A 122 -1.83 8.80 0.76
N ALA A 123 -2.94 8.10 1.04
CA ALA A 123 -4.28 8.50 0.63
C ALA A 123 -4.67 9.90 1.13
N ASN A 124 -4.30 10.25 2.36
CA ASN A 124 -4.51 11.60 2.91
C ASN A 124 -3.61 12.65 2.24
N PHE A 125 -2.40 12.30 1.82
CA PHE A 125 -1.52 13.21 1.11
C PHE A 125 -2.02 13.48 -0.31
N ILE A 126 -2.56 12.45 -0.97
CA ILE A 126 -3.18 12.56 -2.29
C ILE A 126 -4.38 13.51 -2.27
N GLU A 127 -5.17 13.53 -1.20
CA GLU A 127 -6.31 14.44 -1.03
C GLU A 127 -5.91 15.93 -0.99
N LEU A 128 -4.63 16.21 -0.73
CA LEU A 128 -4.09 17.57 -0.65
C LEU A 128 -3.41 18.04 -1.96
N LEU A 129 -3.34 17.18 -3.00
CA LEU A 129 -2.80 17.51 -4.33
C LEU A 129 -3.80 18.36 -5.14
#